data_AF-A0A0U9HVA9-F1
#
_entry.id   AF-A0A0U9HVA9-F1
#
_cell.length_a   1.000
_cell.length_b   1.000
_cell.length_c   1.000
_cell.angle_alpha   90.00
_cell.angle_beta   90.00
_cell.angle_gamma   90.00
#
_symmetry.space_group_name_H-M   'P 1'
#
loop_
_entity.id
_entity.type
_entity.pdbx_description
1 polymer ?
#
loop_
_entity_poly.entity_id
_entity_poly.type
_entity_poly.pdbx_seq_one_letter_code
_entity_poly.pdbx_strand_id
1 'polypeptide(L)'
;MKLLSVIAALILFVFITCEANCSELIFQFVSPSFGGNPLNGSFLLQQAQLQNKFKEKTEEKPLLEQFEPMYQAQYLSAILDEAYKNNGANLVDGTYVIGGLTVNVTKDSVNRVITLLVSDPSTGRQTTFQIPYTP
;
A
#
# COMPACT_ATOMS: atom_id res chain seq x y z
N MET A 1 76.85 35.66 -22.45
CA MET A 1 76.07 35.40 -21.21
C MET A 1 74.82 36.28 -21.08
N LYS A 2 74.86 37.60 -21.40
CA LYS A 2 73.70 38.50 -21.27
C LYS A 2 72.48 38.12 -22.16
N LEU A 3 72.71 37.69 -23.41
CA LEU A 3 71.63 37.32 -24.35
C LEU A 3 70.83 36.08 -23.90
N LEU A 4 71.51 35.06 -23.35
CA LEU A 4 70.88 33.85 -22.81
C LEU A 4 69.99 34.17 -21.60
N SER A 5 70.45 35.09 -20.76
CA SER A 5 69.70 35.57 -19.58
C SER A 5 68.42 36.32 -19.97
N VAL A 6 68.43 37.06 -21.08
CA VAL A 6 67.26 37.80 -21.57
C VAL A 6 66.21 36.84 -22.16
N ILE A 7 66.65 35.82 -22.91
CA ILE A 7 65.75 34.80 -23.44
C ILE A 7 65.11 34.00 -22.31
N ALA A 8 65.89 33.63 -21.29
CA ALA A 8 65.36 32.94 -20.11
C ALA A 8 64.33 33.80 -19.35
N ALA A 9 64.58 35.10 -19.21
CA ALA A 9 63.64 36.03 -18.57
C ALA A 9 62.34 36.19 -19.37
N LEU A 10 62.42 36.22 -20.70
CA LEU A 10 61.24 36.31 -21.58
C LEU A 10 60.38 35.05 -21.48
N ILE A 11 61.00 33.87 -21.46
CA ILE A 11 60.30 32.59 -21.29
C ILE A 11 59.60 32.54 -19.93
N LEU A 12 60.29 32.95 -18.86
CA LEU A 12 59.71 33.00 -17.53
C LEU A 12 58.51 33.96 -17.45
N PHE A 13 58.59 35.11 -18.12
CA PHE A 13 57.50 36.08 -18.17
C PHE A 13 56.24 35.49 -18.84
N VAL A 14 56.39 34.73 -19.93
CA VAL A 14 55.26 34.07 -20.62
C VAL A 14 54.58 33.02 -19.73
N PHE A 15 55.34 32.31 -18.89
CA PHE A 15 54.74 31.34 -17.95
C PHE A 15 53.97 32.00 -16.80
N ILE A 16 54.33 33.22 -16.41
CA ILE A 16 53.66 33.94 -15.31
C ILE A 16 52.32 34.56 -15.77
N THR A 17 52.19 34.91 -17.05
CA THR A 17 50.97 35.52 -17.60
C THR A 17 49.91 34.50 -18.03
N CYS A 18 50.12 33.20 -17.77
CA CYS A 18 49.13 32.17 -18.10
C CYS A 18 48.00 32.20 -17.07
N GLU A 19 46.85 32.75 -17.45
CA GLU A 19 45.66 32.77 -16.59
C GLU A 19 45.12 31.36 -16.36
N ALA A 20 44.95 30.99 -15.09
CA ALA A 20 44.34 29.73 -14.71
C ALA A 20 42.83 29.80 -14.96
N ASN A 21 42.37 29.06 -15.97
CA ASN A 21 40.95 28.92 -16.25
C ASN A 21 40.32 28.05 -15.14
N CYS A 22 39.55 28.67 -14.25
CA CYS A 22 38.79 28.00 -13.22
C CYS A 22 37.33 28.46 -13.29
N SER A 23 36.40 27.51 -13.19
CA SER A 23 34.98 27.78 -13.05
C SER A 23 34.52 27.43 -11.63
N GLU A 24 33.41 28.01 -11.19
CA GLU A 24 32.79 27.62 -9.93
C GLU A 24 32.30 26.17 -9.96
N LEU A 25 32.43 25.49 -8.81
CA LEU A 25 31.82 24.19 -8.59
C LEU A 25 30.42 24.41 -8.00
N ILE A 26 29.39 24.25 -8.82
CA ILE A 26 27.99 24.34 -8.39
C ILE A 26 27.54 22.95 -7.92
N PHE A 27 27.09 22.87 -6.68
CA PHE A 27 26.47 21.65 -6.18
C PHE A 27 25.02 21.53 -6.68
N GLN A 28 24.70 20.39 -7.28
CA GLN A 28 23.32 20.02 -7.62
C GLN A 28 23.03 18.60 -7.14
N PHE A 29 21.85 18.42 -6.55
CA PHE A 29 21.39 17.09 -6.16
C PHE A 29 21.14 16.22 -7.40
N VAL A 30 21.48 14.93 -7.31
CA VAL A 30 21.22 13.98 -8.41
C VAL A 30 19.75 13.57 -8.48
N SER A 31 19.11 13.45 -7.31
CA SER A 31 17.69 13.08 -7.22
C SER A 31 16.77 14.28 -7.49
N PRO A 32 15.74 14.12 -8.34
CA PRO A 32 14.71 15.14 -8.55
C PRO A 32 14.03 15.60 -7.26
N SER A 33 13.89 14.70 -6.28
CA SER A 33 13.19 14.98 -5.01
C SER A 33 13.86 16.06 -4.16
N PHE A 34 15.15 16.34 -4.41
CA PHE A 34 15.92 17.35 -3.69
C PHE A 34 16.26 18.56 -4.59
N GLY A 35 15.51 18.79 -5.67
CA GLY A 35 15.77 19.91 -6.61
C GLY A 35 16.85 19.61 -7.66
N GLY A 36 17.15 18.32 -7.87
CA GLY A 36 18.01 17.84 -8.94
C GLY A 36 17.35 17.84 -10.33
N ASN A 37 18.07 17.35 -11.33
CA ASN A 37 17.55 17.23 -12.69
C ASN A 37 16.34 16.27 -12.74
N PRO A 38 15.13 16.74 -13.14
CA PRO A 38 13.93 15.89 -13.22
C PRO A 38 14.06 14.69 -14.17
N LEU A 39 14.92 14.78 -15.19
CA LEU A 39 15.14 13.70 -16.16
C LEU A 39 15.78 12.46 -15.52
N ASN A 40 16.43 12.60 -14.35
CA ASN A 40 17.00 11.46 -13.63
C ASN A 40 15.94 10.59 -12.94
N GLY A 41 14.69 11.07 -12.79
CA GLY A 41 13.65 10.38 -12.01
C GLY A 41 13.34 8.98 -12.52
N SER A 42 13.08 8.83 -13.82
CA SER A 42 12.74 7.55 -14.43
C SER A 42 13.88 6.53 -14.30
N PHE A 43 15.12 6.97 -14.49
CA PHE A 43 16.31 6.11 -14.38
C PHE A 43 16.52 5.62 -12.94
N LEU A 44 16.49 6.54 -11.97
CA LEU A 44 16.65 6.19 -10.55
C LEU A 44 15.52 5.28 -10.05
N LEU A 45 14.28 5.52 -10.49
CA LEU A 45 13.14 4.66 -10.15
C LEU A 45 13.31 3.26 -10.71
N GLN A 46 13.69 3.14 -11.99
CA GLN A 46 13.92 1.84 -12.61
C GLN A 46 15.05 1.08 -11.92
N GLN A 47 16.14 1.76 -11.56
CA GLN A 47 17.25 1.16 -10.81
C GLN A 47 16.78 0.63 -9.45
N ALA A 48 15.96 1.41 -8.73
CA ALA A 48 15.38 1.00 -7.46
C ALA A 48 14.45 -0.22 -7.61
N GLN A 49 13.61 -0.25 -8.65
CA GLN A 49 12.73 -1.38 -8.94
C GLN A 49 13.50 -2.67 -9.26
N LEU A 50 14.57 -2.58 -10.06
CA LEU A 50 15.40 -3.74 -10.40
C LEU A 50 16.15 -4.32 -9.20
N GLN A 51 16.50 -3.47 -8.22
CA GLN A 51 17.17 -3.89 -6.99
C GLN A 51 16.19 -4.29 -5.88
N ASN A 52 14.89 -4.05 -6.07
CA ASN A 52 13.88 -4.35 -5.05
C ASN A 52 13.68 -5.86 -4.93
N LYS A 53 14.20 -6.43 -3.83
CA LYS A 53 14.04 -7.84 -3.46
C LYS A 53 12.82 -8.08 -2.56
N PHE A 54 12.12 -7.03 -2.14
CA PHE A 54 10.91 -7.13 -1.34
C PHE A 54 9.75 -7.47 -2.26
N LYS A 55 9.40 -8.75 -2.26
CA LYS A 55 8.12 -9.20 -2.81
C LYS A 55 7.10 -9.26 -1.69
N GLU A 56 5.86 -8.95 -2.02
CA GLU A 56 4.74 -9.22 -1.12
C GLU A 56 4.76 -10.71 -0.77
N LYS A 57 4.68 -11.02 0.53
CA LYS A 57 4.50 -12.40 0.97
C LYS A 57 3.07 -12.80 0.62
N THR A 58 2.88 -13.38 -0.56
CA THR A 58 1.69 -14.18 -0.81
C THR A 58 1.86 -15.45 0.00
N GLU A 59 1.36 -15.45 1.24
CA GLU A 59 1.18 -16.70 1.98
C GLU A 59 0.13 -17.51 1.22
N GLU A 60 0.59 -18.44 0.37
CA GLU A 60 -0.26 -19.47 -0.20
C GLU A 60 -0.74 -20.35 0.96
N LYS A 61 -1.85 -19.95 1.57
CA LYS A 61 -2.50 -20.73 2.60
C LYS A 61 -2.86 -22.09 2.02
N PRO A 62 -2.60 -23.21 2.71
CA PRO A 62 -3.02 -24.52 2.23
C PRO A 62 -4.54 -24.54 1.98
N LEU A 63 -5.00 -25.32 1.01
CA LEU A 63 -6.42 -25.40 0.62
C LEU A 63 -7.36 -25.59 1.80
N LEU A 64 -6.93 -26.33 2.83
CA LEU A 64 -7.70 -26.58 4.05
C LEU A 64 -7.90 -25.30 4.88
N GLU A 65 -6.88 -24.43 4.96
CA GLU A 65 -7.00 -23.14 5.66
C GLU A 65 -7.83 -22.13 4.84
N GLN A 66 -7.92 -22.31 3.52
CA GLN A 66 -8.82 -21.55 2.65
C GLN A 66 -10.27 -22.05 2.71
N PHE A 67 -10.50 -23.29 3.17
CA PHE A 67 -11.85 -23.88 3.19
C PHE A 67 -12.76 -23.22 4.24
N GLU A 68 -12.24 -22.92 5.43
CA GLU A 68 -12.96 -22.22 6.49
C GLU A 68 -13.52 -20.85 6.06
N PRO A 69 -12.72 -19.91 5.51
CA PRO A 69 -13.26 -18.63 5.04
C PRO A 69 -14.25 -18.80 3.88
N MET A 70 -14.06 -19.80 3.00
CA MET A 70 -15.03 -20.11 1.95
C MET A 70 -16.38 -20.59 2.51
N TYR A 71 -16.35 -21.49 3.49
CA TYR A 71 -17.54 -22.00 4.17
C TYR A 71 -18.27 -20.88 4.93
N GLN A 72 -17.52 -20.08 5.69
CA GLN A 72 -18.06 -18.92 6.42
C GLN A 72 -18.74 -17.93 5.46
N ALA A 73 -18.09 -17.60 4.33
CA ALA A 73 -18.66 -16.70 3.33
C ALA A 73 -19.95 -17.26 2.72
N GLN A 74 -19.96 -18.54 2.34
CA GLN A 74 -21.14 -19.19 1.75
C GLN A 74 -22.34 -19.18 2.71
N TYR A 75 -22.12 -19.52 3.98
CA TYR A 75 -23.18 -19.55 4.99
C TYR A 75 -23.67 -18.14 5.35
N LEU A 76 -22.76 -17.18 5.49
CA LEU A 76 -23.14 -15.79 5.71
C LEU A 76 -23.98 -15.26 4.53
N SER A 77 -23.59 -15.57 3.30
CA SER A 77 -24.36 -15.21 2.11
C SER A 77 -25.75 -15.84 2.12
N ALA A 78 -25.90 -17.10 2.53
CA ALA A 78 -27.21 -17.75 2.65
C ALA A 78 -28.11 -17.09 3.71
N ILE A 79 -27.55 -16.74 4.88
CA ILE A 79 -28.28 -16.03 5.94
C ILE A 79 -28.69 -14.63 5.48
N LEU A 80 -27.80 -13.91 4.81
CA LEU A 80 -28.11 -12.59 4.26
C LEU A 80 -29.21 -12.69 3.21
N ASP A 81 -29.14 -13.67 2.31
CA ASP A 81 -30.15 -13.88 1.28
C ASP A 81 -31.53 -14.21 1.88
N GLU A 82 -31.59 -15.07 2.91
CA GLU A 82 -32.82 -15.29 3.69
C GLU A 82 -33.29 -14.02 4.42
N ALA A 83 -32.39 -13.14 4.85
CA ALA A 83 -32.76 -11.87 5.47
C ALA A 83 -33.42 -10.92 4.46
N TYR A 84 -32.97 -10.93 3.21
CA TYR A 84 -33.57 -10.14 2.14
C TYR A 84 -34.87 -10.75 1.60
N LYS A 85 -34.97 -12.08 1.53
CA LYS A 85 -36.13 -12.78 0.98
C LYS A 85 -37.28 -12.83 1.97
N ASN A 86 -38.50 -12.57 1.48
CA ASN A 86 -39.73 -12.67 2.26
C ASN A 86 -39.65 -11.96 3.63
N ASN A 87 -38.91 -10.85 3.72
CA ASN A 87 -38.70 -10.10 4.96
C ASN A 87 -38.14 -10.95 6.12
N GLY A 88 -37.28 -11.92 5.81
CA GLY A 88 -36.74 -12.85 6.82
C GLY A 88 -37.82 -13.71 7.47
N ALA A 89 -38.82 -14.16 6.72
CA ALA A 89 -39.90 -15.02 7.25
C ALA A 89 -39.38 -16.37 7.75
N ASN A 90 -38.35 -16.92 7.11
CA ASN A 90 -37.73 -18.20 7.51
C ASN A 90 -36.55 -18.00 8.47
N LEU A 91 -36.14 -16.76 8.73
CA LEU A 91 -35.10 -16.47 9.70
C LEU A 91 -35.70 -16.47 11.10
N VAL A 92 -35.18 -17.36 11.94
CA VAL A 92 -35.51 -17.40 13.35
C VAL A 92 -34.55 -16.51 14.11
N ASP A 93 -35.10 -15.68 15.00
CA ASP A 93 -34.30 -14.89 15.92
C ASP A 93 -33.49 -15.80 16.83
N GLY A 94 -32.19 -15.53 16.93
CA GLY A 94 -31.30 -16.42 17.65
C GLY A 94 -29.84 -16.27 17.29
N THR A 95 -29.03 -17.11 17.93
CA THR A 95 -27.58 -17.13 17.75
C THR A 95 -27.18 -18.35 16.94
N TYR A 96 -26.54 -18.12 15.80
CA TYR A 96 -25.99 -19.13 14.91
C TYR A 96 -24.47 -19.17 15.07
N VAL A 97 -23.88 -20.37 15.12
CA VAL A 97 -22.42 -20.55 15.21
C VAL A 97 -21.91 -21.19 13.93
N ILE A 98 -21.00 -20.52 13.23
CA ILE A 98 -20.57 -20.88 11.87
C ILE A 98 -19.05 -20.75 11.77
N GLY A 99 -18.35 -21.87 11.63
CA GLY A 99 -16.88 -21.85 11.41
C GLY A 99 -16.11 -21.08 12.49
N GLY A 100 -16.60 -21.06 13.73
CA GLY A 100 -16.02 -20.29 14.84
C GLY A 100 -16.53 -18.85 14.99
N LEU A 101 -17.27 -18.30 14.01
CA LEU A 101 -17.97 -17.02 14.14
C LEU A 101 -19.34 -17.21 14.79
N THR A 102 -19.78 -16.23 15.57
CA THR A 102 -21.11 -16.17 16.19
C THR A 102 -21.94 -15.10 15.50
N VAL A 103 -23.06 -15.47 14.87
CA VAL A 103 -23.99 -14.57 14.20
C VAL A 103 -25.26 -14.49 15.03
N ASN A 104 -25.51 -13.33 15.64
CA ASN A 104 -26.77 -13.07 16.34
C ASN A 104 -27.73 -12.34 15.40
N VAL A 105 -28.88 -12.95 15.14
CA VAL A 105 -29.94 -12.41 14.30
C VAL A 105 -31.06 -11.91 15.20
N THR A 106 -31.40 -10.64 15.05
CA THR A 106 -32.52 -10.01 15.76
C THR A 106 -33.42 -9.30 14.75
N LYS A 107 -34.69 -9.71 14.69
CA LYS A 107 -35.72 -9.09 13.87
C LYS A 107 -36.51 -8.08 14.68
N ASP A 108 -36.28 -6.80 14.42
CA ASP A 108 -37.11 -5.73 14.96
C ASP A 108 -38.33 -5.50 14.07
N SER A 109 -39.48 -6.00 14.52
CA SER A 109 -40.75 -5.85 13.81
C SER A 109 -41.35 -4.45 13.87
N VAL A 110 -40.91 -3.61 14.81
CA VAL A 110 -41.40 -2.22 14.99
C VAL A 110 -40.68 -1.29 14.02
N ASN A 111 -39.35 -1.34 14.03
CA ASN A 111 -38.51 -0.54 13.14
C ASN A 111 -38.35 -1.16 11.75
N ARG A 112 -38.81 -2.40 11.56
CA ARG A 112 -38.74 -3.16 10.30
C ARG A 112 -37.30 -3.35 9.81
N VAL A 113 -36.44 -3.74 10.74
CA VAL A 113 -35.01 -3.96 10.49
C VAL A 113 -34.61 -5.32 11.02
N ILE A 114 -33.93 -6.11 10.19
CA ILE A 114 -33.20 -7.31 10.62
C ILE A 114 -31.77 -6.87 10.91
N THR A 115 -31.34 -7.07 12.15
CA THR A 115 -29.96 -6.81 12.58
C THR A 115 -29.21 -8.11 12.69
N LEU A 116 -28.07 -8.22 12.00
CA LEU A 116 -27.12 -9.31 12.15
C LEU A 116 -25.86 -8.79 12.81
N LEU A 117 -25.55 -9.31 13.99
CA LEU A 117 -24.29 -9.06 14.68
C LEU A 117 -23.38 -10.26 14.46
N VAL A 118 -22.37 -10.11 13.61
CA VAL A 118 -21.33 -11.11 13.39
C VAL A 118 -20.19 -10.82 14.37
N SER A 119 -19.87 -11.77 15.22
CA SER A 119 -18.84 -11.67 16.26
C SER A 119 -17.83 -12.80 16.10
N ASP A 120 -16.54 -12.44 16.07
CA ASP A 120 -15.45 -13.40 16.15
C ASP A 120 -15.02 -13.55 17.63
N PRO A 121 -15.31 -14.68 18.29
CA PRO A 121 -14.94 -14.92 19.68
C PRO A 121 -13.43 -15.05 19.90
N SER A 122 -12.63 -15.31 18.86
CA SER A 122 -11.18 -15.45 18.98
C SER A 122 -10.45 -14.10 18.96
N THR A 123 -10.94 -13.15 18.17
CA THR A 123 -10.35 -11.81 18.04
C THR A 123 -11.13 -10.72 18.77
N GLY A 124 -12.38 -10.99 19.18
CA GLY A 124 -13.30 -10.02 19.77
C GLY A 124 -13.87 -9.00 18.78
N ARG A 125 -13.61 -9.16 17.47
CA ARG A 125 -14.08 -8.24 16.44
C ARG A 125 -15.56 -8.48 16.15
N GLN A 126 -16.31 -7.39 16.01
CA GLN A 126 -17.74 -7.43 15.70
C GLN A 126 -18.07 -6.57 14.48
N THR A 127 -18.98 -7.07 13.65
CA THR A 127 -19.52 -6.36 12.48
C THR A 127 -21.03 -6.47 12.52
N THR A 128 -21.70 -5.32 12.45
CA THR A 128 -23.17 -5.25 12.44
C THR A 128 -23.67 -4.96 11.04
N PHE A 129 -24.65 -5.74 10.58
CA PHE A 129 -25.42 -5.50 9.37
C PHE A 129 -26.86 -5.18 9.75
N GLN A 130 -27.41 -4.12 9.16
CA GLN A 130 -28.80 -3.73 9.35
C GLN A 130 -29.49 -3.74 7.99
N ILE A 131 -30.51 -4.59 7.89
CA ILE A 131 -31.26 -4.81 6.65
C ILE A 131 -32.69 -4.32 6.88
N PRO A 132 -33.06 -3.16 6.34
CA PRO A 132 -34.44 -2.71 6.38
C PRO A 132 -35.29 -3.55 5.42
N TYR A 133 -36.50 -3.92 5.83
CA TYR A 133 -37.45 -4.63 4.98
C TYR A 133 -38.76 -3.84 4.82
N THR A 134 -39.31 -3.88 3.61
CA THR A 134 -40.57 -3.22 3.24
C THR A 134 -41.77 -4.14 3.43
N PRO A 135 -42.99 -3.62 3.70
CA PRO A 135 -44.18 -4.45 3.87
C PRO A 135 -44.50 -5.33 2.66
#